data_AF-A0AAI9SVB6-F1
#
_entry.id   AF-A0AAI9SVB6-F1
#
_cell.length_a   1.000
_cell.length_b   1.000
_cell.length_c   1.000
_cell.angle_alpha   90.00
_cell.angle_beta   90.00
_cell.angle_gamma   90.00
#
_symmetry.space_group_name_H-M   'P 1'
#
loop_
_entity.id
_entity.type
_entity.pdbx_description
1 polymer ?
#
loop_
_entity_poly.entity_id
_entity_poly.type
_entity_poly.pdbx_seq_one_letter_code
_entity_poly.pdbx_strand_id
1 'polypeptide(L)'
;MLSLEFSLKIATLPYPILRCVLEYYTVGTVYSKTNIEFKNSLYKNVLLAIESYVAGNYHKEDMRLMVYQPIENIIKKFKKNLLAKQLNNFGIKFDEYSYWIHRAEVPKEETNVVIYFHGGGYLLNMFESQFVFITALHYALDNKAAAKTSILIVDYSLTMFDKEYPTQLFECLTSYKNLVKAGYKNIMLLGDSAGAHMSLSLARAIAYPEEVKQQLEPYPQFKLDFSVSSLPQPKALILDAPWVQPCTRPKRPTRHGVNTLGDLVSWDTTLGDFYAGKNDRKFINNFLTFTNTTWEDHWAKVEPINNGNTMMIVGEREVLRDSSEDFYNMVNKNGNIEYHTEPGGIHAGVVYVESLDYSSKKGAKRAIAGDFKNKYGFNAIAHFINERS
;
A
#
# COMPACT_ATOMS: atom_id res chain seq x y z
N MET A 1 -10.22 -13.30 -23.40
CA MET A 1 -9.19 -13.06 -24.43
C MET A 1 -8.59 -11.70 -24.14
N LEU A 2 -7.27 -11.56 -24.21
CA LEU A 2 -6.62 -10.26 -23.95
C LEU A 2 -7.02 -9.24 -25.01
N SER A 3 -7.10 -7.96 -24.61
CA SER A 3 -7.30 -6.85 -25.54
C SER A 3 -6.14 -6.77 -26.55
N LEU A 4 -6.43 -6.24 -27.74
CA LEU A 4 -5.40 -6.02 -28.75
C LEU A 4 -4.31 -5.07 -28.24
N GLU A 5 -4.71 -4.00 -27.55
CA GLU A 5 -3.77 -3.02 -26.98
C GLU A 5 -2.81 -3.67 -25.99
N PHE A 6 -3.34 -4.47 -25.04
CA PHE A 6 -2.50 -5.14 -24.05
C PHE A 6 -1.62 -6.21 -24.70
N SER A 7 -2.14 -6.95 -25.69
CA SER A 7 -1.35 -7.92 -26.46
C SER A 7 -0.19 -7.25 -27.20
N LEU A 8 -0.42 -6.06 -27.78
CA LEU A 8 0.63 -5.27 -28.42
C LEU A 8 1.68 -4.79 -27.41
N LYS A 9 1.27 -4.34 -26.21
CA LYS A 9 2.22 -3.98 -25.13
C LYS A 9 3.14 -5.15 -24.76
N ILE A 10 2.60 -6.38 -24.65
CA ILE A 10 3.41 -7.57 -24.39
C ILE A 10 4.36 -7.84 -25.57
N ALA A 11 3.86 -7.79 -26.80
CA ALA A 11 4.66 -8.07 -27.99
C ALA A 11 5.84 -7.11 -28.16
N THR A 12 5.73 -5.88 -27.66
CA THR A 12 6.78 -4.85 -27.73
C THR A 12 7.73 -4.83 -26.52
N LEU A 13 7.55 -5.70 -25.52
CA LEU A 13 8.44 -5.81 -24.34
C LEU A 13 9.94 -6.00 -24.65
N PRO A 14 10.37 -6.66 -25.74
CA PRO A 14 11.79 -6.74 -26.05
C PRO A 14 12.47 -5.37 -26.17
N TYR A 15 11.75 -4.33 -26.60
CA TYR A 15 12.30 -2.98 -26.73
C TYR A 15 12.75 -2.34 -25.40
N PRO A 16 11.88 -2.14 -24.39
CA PRO A 16 12.29 -1.55 -23.11
C PRO A 16 13.34 -2.40 -22.40
N ILE A 17 13.29 -3.74 -22.55
CA ILE A 17 14.29 -4.65 -21.99
C ILE A 17 15.67 -4.39 -22.61
N LEU A 18 15.79 -4.49 -23.94
CA LEU A 18 17.06 -4.29 -24.63
C LEU A 18 17.63 -2.90 -24.39
N ARG A 19 16.78 -1.87 -24.44
CA ARG A 19 17.18 -0.50 -24.11
C ARG A 19 17.74 -0.40 -22.69
N CYS A 20 17.03 -0.95 -21.70
CA CYS A 20 17.46 -0.92 -20.30
C CYS A 20 18.79 -1.67 -20.09
N VAL A 21 18.98 -2.83 -20.71
CA VAL A 21 20.24 -3.59 -20.64
C VAL A 21 21.40 -2.79 -21.24
N LEU A 22 21.20 -2.20 -22.43
CA LEU A 22 22.22 -1.38 -23.08
C LEU A 22 22.57 -0.15 -22.24
N GLU A 23 21.57 0.57 -21.73
CA GLU A 23 21.79 1.71 -20.85
C GLU A 23 22.54 1.30 -19.58
N TYR A 24 22.20 0.17 -18.95
CA TYR A 24 22.86 -0.32 -17.72
C TYR A 24 24.37 -0.52 -17.89
N TYR A 25 24.81 -1.13 -19.00
CA TYR A 25 26.23 -1.42 -19.23
C TYR A 25 27.02 -0.29 -19.90
N THR A 26 26.37 0.78 -20.35
CA THR A 26 27.05 1.89 -21.07
C THR A 26 27.03 3.18 -20.28
N VAL A 27 25.86 3.81 -20.16
CA VAL A 27 25.70 5.17 -19.63
C VAL A 27 25.04 5.20 -18.26
N GLY A 28 24.52 4.07 -17.77
CA GLY A 28 23.60 3.97 -16.63
C GLY A 28 22.15 4.23 -17.03
N THR A 29 21.24 3.41 -16.51
CA THR A 29 19.79 3.58 -16.64
C THR A 29 19.29 4.78 -15.83
N VAL A 30 18.04 5.20 -16.06
CA VAL A 30 17.39 6.21 -15.22
C VAL A 30 17.35 5.81 -13.73
N TYR A 31 17.23 4.51 -13.43
CA TYR A 31 17.16 4.00 -12.07
C TYR A 31 18.53 3.97 -11.39
N SER A 32 19.53 3.35 -11.99
CA SER A 32 20.89 3.21 -11.42
C SER A 32 21.60 4.56 -11.22
N LYS A 33 21.24 5.57 -12.03
CA LYS A 33 21.73 6.95 -11.87
C LYS A 33 21.16 7.67 -10.66
N THR A 34 19.94 7.31 -10.24
CA THR A 34 19.17 8.09 -9.28
C THR A 34 19.06 7.42 -7.92
N ASN A 35 19.01 6.09 -7.86
CA ASN A 35 18.82 5.36 -6.61
C ASN A 35 19.82 4.19 -6.46
N ILE A 36 20.40 4.08 -5.27
CA ILE A 36 21.44 3.09 -4.91
C ILE A 36 20.95 1.64 -5.04
N GLU A 37 19.65 1.39 -4.83
CA GLU A 37 19.01 0.07 -4.92
C GLU A 37 19.19 -0.59 -6.29
N PHE A 38 19.42 0.22 -7.34
CA PHE A 38 19.52 -0.22 -8.72
C PHE A 38 20.97 -0.34 -9.22
N LYS A 39 21.97 0.23 -8.53
CA LYS A 39 23.34 0.36 -9.08
C LYS A 39 23.99 -0.97 -9.44
N ASN A 40 23.74 -2.02 -8.65
CA ASN A 40 24.38 -3.33 -8.80
C ASN A 40 23.38 -4.44 -9.13
N SER A 41 22.21 -4.10 -9.70
CA SER A 41 21.17 -5.07 -9.98
C SER A 41 20.54 -4.83 -11.35
N LEU A 42 21.10 -5.47 -12.39
CA LEU A 42 20.48 -5.49 -13.71
C LEU A 42 19.03 -6.02 -13.64
N TYR A 43 18.78 -7.01 -12.78
CA TYR A 43 17.45 -7.58 -12.56
C TYR A 43 16.42 -6.52 -12.17
N LYS A 44 16.70 -5.69 -11.15
CA LYS A 44 15.77 -4.62 -10.73
C LYS A 44 15.55 -3.62 -11.86
N ASN A 45 16.63 -3.18 -12.54
CA ASN A 45 16.51 -2.23 -13.64
C ASN A 45 15.62 -2.74 -14.76
N VAL A 46 15.79 -4.00 -15.16
CA VAL A 46 14.98 -4.61 -16.23
C VAL A 46 13.54 -4.85 -15.76
N LEU A 47 13.34 -5.36 -14.54
CA LEU A 47 12.00 -5.59 -13.99
C LEU A 47 11.19 -4.29 -13.92
N LEU A 48 11.76 -3.24 -13.34
CA LEU A 48 11.06 -1.95 -13.20
C LEU A 48 10.84 -1.27 -14.56
N ALA A 49 11.76 -1.46 -15.53
CA ALA A 49 11.53 -0.99 -16.89
C ALA A 49 10.36 -1.72 -17.57
N ILE A 50 10.20 -3.03 -17.34
CA ILE A 50 9.05 -3.80 -17.81
C ILE A 50 7.77 -3.31 -17.15
N GLU A 51 7.74 -3.22 -15.82
CA GLU A 51 6.57 -2.80 -15.04
C GLU A 51 6.11 -1.40 -15.42
N SER A 52 7.03 -0.43 -15.51
CA SER A 52 6.74 0.93 -15.96
C SER A 52 6.23 0.97 -17.41
N TYR A 53 6.74 0.10 -18.29
CA TYR A 53 6.29 0.04 -19.69
C TYR A 53 4.86 -0.52 -19.84
N VAL A 54 4.49 -1.52 -19.04
CA VAL A 54 3.15 -2.09 -19.08
C VAL A 54 2.13 -1.31 -18.25
N ALA A 55 2.60 -0.38 -17.41
CA ALA A 55 1.74 0.47 -16.60
C ALA A 55 0.77 1.34 -17.42
N GLY A 56 -0.41 1.60 -16.86
CA GLY A 56 -1.48 2.39 -17.48
C GLY A 56 -2.27 1.68 -18.58
N ASN A 57 -3.30 2.35 -19.11
CA ASN A 57 -4.27 1.81 -20.09
C ASN A 57 -4.79 0.41 -19.70
N TYR A 58 -5.13 0.25 -18.43
CA TYR A 58 -5.57 -1.04 -17.91
C TYR A 58 -7.01 -1.33 -18.32
N HIS A 59 -7.26 -2.57 -18.71
CA HIS A 59 -8.61 -3.12 -18.85
C HIS A 59 -8.84 -4.16 -17.76
N LYS A 60 -10.02 -4.13 -17.13
CA LYS A 60 -10.40 -5.06 -16.06
C LYS A 60 -10.18 -6.52 -16.45
N GLU A 61 -10.59 -6.89 -17.66
CA GLU A 61 -10.46 -8.26 -18.18
C GLU A 61 -9.01 -8.71 -18.36
N ASP A 62 -8.15 -7.83 -18.88
CA ASP A 62 -6.74 -8.14 -19.07
C ASP A 62 -6.06 -8.42 -17.72
N MET A 63 -6.34 -7.59 -16.72
CA MET A 63 -5.80 -7.77 -15.38
C MET A 63 -6.33 -9.04 -14.72
N ARG A 64 -7.63 -9.33 -14.88
CA ARG A 64 -8.22 -10.58 -14.40
C ARG A 64 -7.55 -11.81 -14.99
N LEU A 65 -7.17 -11.78 -16.27
CA LEU A 65 -6.53 -12.92 -16.93
C LEU A 65 -5.04 -13.06 -16.60
N MET A 66 -4.35 -11.95 -16.29
CA MET A 66 -2.89 -11.92 -16.23
C MET A 66 -2.31 -11.82 -14.82
N VAL A 67 -2.99 -11.12 -13.91
CA VAL A 67 -2.44 -10.82 -12.58
C VAL A 67 -3.26 -11.43 -11.44
N TYR A 68 -4.51 -11.82 -11.68
CA TYR A 68 -5.35 -12.35 -10.62
C TYR A 68 -5.02 -13.80 -10.25
N GLN A 69 -4.96 -14.03 -8.95
CA GLN A 69 -4.91 -15.34 -8.33
C GLN A 69 -5.54 -15.24 -6.94
N PRO A 70 -6.44 -16.16 -6.53
CA PRO A 70 -7.01 -16.15 -5.18
C PRO A 70 -5.91 -16.11 -4.10
N ILE A 71 -6.14 -15.33 -3.04
CA ILE A 71 -5.14 -15.07 -2.00
C ILE A 71 -4.65 -16.36 -1.33
N GLU A 72 -5.52 -17.36 -1.17
CA GLU A 72 -5.18 -18.64 -0.54
C GLU A 72 -4.15 -19.40 -1.37
N ASN A 73 -4.19 -19.26 -2.70
CA ASN A 73 -3.20 -19.86 -3.58
C ASN A 73 -1.85 -19.14 -3.47
N ILE A 74 -1.86 -17.80 -3.34
CA ILE A 74 -0.65 -17.00 -3.13
C ILE A 74 -0.02 -17.37 -1.77
N ILE A 75 -0.81 -17.37 -0.70
CA ILE A 75 -0.40 -17.80 0.65
C ILE A 75 0.18 -19.22 0.61
N LYS A 76 -0.48 -20.17 -0.06
CA LYS A 76 0.00 -21.55 -0.19
C LYS A 76 1.34 -21.64 -0.92
N LYS A 77 1.53 -20.87 -1.99
CA LYS A 77 2.82 -20.76 -2.70
C LYS A 77 3.88 -20.16 -1.78
N PHE A 78 3.55 -19.06 -1.11
CA PHE A 78 4.47 -18.28 -0.29
C PHE A 78 4.85 -18.98 1.02
N LYS A 79 4.03 -19.89 1.55
CA LYS A 79 4.33 -20.71 2.73
C LYS A 79 5.63 -21.52 2.59
N LYS A 80 6.11 -21.75 1.36
CA LYS A 80 7.40 -22.40 1.08
C LYS A 80 8.59 -21.45 1.19
N ASN A 81 8.38 -20.14 1.14
CA ASN A 81 9.41 -19.12 1.31
C ASN A 81 9.99 -19.18 2.72
N LEU A 82 11.31 -18.96 2.85
CA LEU A 82 12.00 -18.98 4.14
C LEU A 82 11.47 -17.91 5.09
N LEU A 83 11.08 -16.74 4.59
CA LEU A 83 10.48 -15.66 5.39
C LEU A 83 9.21 -16.12 6.11
N ALA A 84 8.35 -16.87 5.42
CA ALA A 84 7.07 -17.31 5.98
C ALA A 84 7.21 -18.47 6.98
N LYS A 85 8.22 -19.34 6.82
CA LYS A 85 8.35 -20.57 7.62
C LYS A 85 8.54 -20.34 9.12
N GLN A 86 9.11 -19.21 9.51
CA GLN A 86 9.37 -18.89 10.93
C GLN A 86 8.31 -17.98 11.53
N LEU A 87 7.31 -17.56 10.74
CA LEU A 87 6.24 -16.71 11.23
C LEU A 87 5.10 -17.55 11.81
N ASN A 88 4.71 -17.22 13.03
CA ASN A 88 3.60 -17.84 13.73
C ASN A 88 2.27 -17.61 13.00
N ASN A 89 1.51 -18.68 12.80
CA ASN A 89 0.18 -18.62 12.18
C ASN A 89 0.13 -18.02 10.76
N PHE A 90 1.23 -18.10 10.00
CA PHE A 90 1.26 -17.63 8.61
C PHE A 90 0.17 -18.30 7.75
N GLY A 91 -0.64 -17.46 7.11
CA GLY A 91 -1.71 -17.85 6.20
C GLY A 91 -2.99 -18.33 6.86
N ILE A 92 -3.13 -18.21 8.18
CA ILE A 92 -4.35 -18.60 8.89
C ILE A 92 -5.40 -17.51 8.73
N LYS A 93 -6.58 -17.88 8.23
CA LYS A 93 -7.73 -16.98 8.07
C LYS A 93 -8.18 -16.45 9.44
N PHE A 94 -8.32 -15.14 9.60
CA PHE A 94 -8.83 -14.51 10.81
C PHE A 94 -10.34 -14.32 10.74
N ASP A 95 -10.82 -13.74 9.64
CA ASP A 95 -12.24 -13.59 9.33
C ASP A 95 -12.49 -13.70 7.82
N GLU A 96 -13.67 -13.29 7.34
CA GLU A 96 -14.05 -13.41 5.92
C GLU A 96 -13.03 -12.80 4.95
N TYR A 97 -12.43 -11.66 5.30
CA TYR A 97 -11.62 -10.83 4.42
C TYR A 97 -10.15 -10.78 4.81
N SER A 98 -9.71 -11.48 5.86
CA SER A 98 -8.36 -11.27 6.39
C SER A 98 -7.62 -12.52 6.82
N TYR A 99 -6.29 -12.43 6.75
CA TYR A 99 -5.36 -13.53 7.02
C TYR A 99 -4.19 -13.06 7.86
N TRP A 100 -3.81 -13.86 8.84
CA TRP A 100 -2.59 -13.64 9.61
C TRP A 100 -1.36 -13.91 8.74
N ILE A 101 -0.44 -12.97 8.70
CA ILE A 101 0.93 -13.19 8.20
C ILE A 101 1.82 -13.62 9.37
N HIS A 102 1.66 -12.96 10.51
CA HIS A 102 2.31 -13.32 11.75
C HIS A 102 1.37 -13.01 12.91
N ARG A 103 1.26 -13.90 13.89
CA ARG A 103 0.52 -13.64 15.12
C ARG A 103 1.45 -13.80 16.32
N ALA A 104 1.66 -12.70 17.04
CA ALA A 104 2.40 -12.68 18.29
C ALA A 104 1.71 -13.57 19.35
N GLU A 105 2.50 -14.11 20.26
CA GLU A 105 2.04 -15.03 21.31
C GLU A 105 2.02 -14.35 22.69
N VAL A 106 1.57 -13.10 22.73
CA VAL A 106 1.35 -12.30 23.94
C VAL A 106 -0.15 -12.02 24.11
N PRO A 107 -0.62 -11.57 25.29
CA PRO A 107 -2.02 -11.18 25.48
C PRO A 107 -2.49 -10.16 24.42
N LYS A 108 -3.76 -10.23 24.02
CA LYS A 108 -4.28 -9.41 22.90
C LYS A 108 -4.24 -7.91 23.19
N GLU A 109 -4.41 -7.56 24.46
CA GLU A 109 -4.32 -6.20 25.00
C GLU A 109 -2.90 -5.62 24.94
N GLU A 110 -1.88 -6.47 24.94
CA GLU A 110 -0.46 -6.10 24.80
C GLU A 110 0.04 -6.22 23.35
N THR A 111 -0.74 -6.88 22.49
CA THR A 111 -0.39 -7.10 21.09
C THR A 111 -0.59 -5.82 20.28
N ASN A 112 0.43 -5.39 19.54
CA ASN A 112 0.28 -4.43 18.44
C ASN A 112 -0.14 -5.20 17.18
N VAL A 113 -1.22 -4.80 16.52
CA VAL A 113 -1.66 -5.39 15.24
C VAL A 113 -1.41 -4.39 14.13
N VAL A 114 -0.50 -4.73 13.22
CA VAL A 114 -0.34 -3.99 11.95
C VAL A 114 -1.29 -4.62 10.94
N ILE A 115 -2.31 -3.88 10.51
CA ILE A 115 -3.14 -4.25 9.37
C ILE A 115 -2.49 -3.66 8.12
N TYR A 116 -2.19 -4.52 7.16
CA TYR A 116 -1.67 -4.11 5.87
C TYR A 116 -2.74 -4.14 4.78
N PHE A 117 -2.93 -2.99 4.13
CA PHE A 117 -3.72 -2.84 2.91
C PHE A 117 -2.76 -2.67 1.74
N HIS A 118 -2.85 -3.55 0.74
CA HIS A 118 -1.93 -3.53 -0.38
C HIS A 118 -2.23 -2.40 -1.37
N GLY A 119 -1.27 -2.03 -2.22
CA GLY A 119 -1.47 -1.11 -3.35
C GLY A 119 -2.02 -1.80 -4.59
N GLY A 120 -1.89 -1.18 -5.76
CA GLY A 120 -2.39 -1.72 -7.03
C GLY A 120 -3.68 -1.06 -7.52
N GLY A 121 -3.98 0.15 -7.05
CA GLY A 121 -5.05 0.99 -7.57
C GLY A 121 -6.46 0.40 -7.45
N TYR A 122 -6.71 -0.43 -6.43
CA TYR A 122 -7.94 -1.21 -6.24
C TYR A 122 -8.30 -2.18 -7.38
N LEU A 123 -7.45 -2.30 -8.40
CA LEU A 123 -7.66 -3.15 -9.57
C LEU A 123 -6.77 -4.39 -9.52
N LEU A 124 -5.51 -4.20 -9.17
CA LEU A 124 -4.48 -5.23 -9.24
C LEU A 124 -4.48 -6.08 -7.98
N ASN A 125 -4.20 -7.37 -8.16
CA ASN A 125 -4.06 -8.31 -7.07
C ASN A 125 -2.83 -8.02 -6.21
N MET A 126 -2.77 -8.54 -4.98
CA MET A 126 -1.56 -8.43 -4.15
C MET A 126 -0.38 -9.17 -4.80
N PHE A 127 0.75 -8.47 -4.95
CA PHE A 127 1.95 -8.99 -5.62
C PHE A 127 2.88 -9.75 -4.68
N GLU A 128 3.75 -10.59 -5.25
CA GLU A 128 4.74 -11.34 -4.49
C GLU A 128 5.70 -10.41 -3.71
N SER A 129 6.06 -9.26 -4.29
CA SER A 129 6.89 -8.24 -3.64
C SER A 129 6.24 -7.67 -2.38
N GLN A 130 4.93 -7.48 -2.36
CA GLN A 130 4.16 -7.04 -1.18
C GLN A 130 4.15 -8.12 -0.08
N PHE A 131 4.02 -9.39 -0.46
CA PHE A 131 4.18 -10.50 0.50
C PHE A 131 5.59 -10.57 1.08
N VAL A 132 6.62 -10.37 0.26
CA VAL A 132 8.01 -10.29 0.72
C VAL A 132 8.20 -9.11 1.65
N PHE A 133 7.67 -7.93 1.29
CA PHE A 133 7.71 -6.74 2.14
C PHE A 133 7.14 -7.01 3.52
N ILE A 134 5.87 -7.45 3.58
CA ILE A 134 5.19 -7.54 4.88
C ILE A 134 5.72 -8.70 5.75
N THR A 135 6.27 -9.75 5.15
CA THR A 135 6.95 -10.82 5.90
C THR A 135 8.36 -10.44 6.33
N ALA A 136 9.12 -9.72 5.50
CA ALA A 136 10.44 -9.21 5.85
C ALA A 136 10.35 -8.13 6.93
N LEU A 137 9.29 -7.31 6.93
CA LEU A 137 9.08 -6.24 7.92
C LEU A 137 9.12 -6.78 9.36
N HIS A 138 8.55 -7.95 9.63
CA HIS A 138 8.63 -8.58 10.96
C HIS A 138 10.09 -8.72 11.45
N TYR A 139 11.01 -9.08 10.56
CA TYR A 139 12.42 -9.25 10.91
C TYR A 139 13.21 -7.92 10.92
N ALA A 140 12.64 -6.85 10.40
CA ALA A 140 13.22 -5.50 10.49
C ALA A 140 12.93 -4.83 11.85
N LEU A 141 11.90 -5.30 12.56
CA LEU A 141 11.58 -4.83 13.91
C LEU A 141 12.66 -5.24 14.91
N ASP A 142 12.82 -4.46 15.97
CA ASP A 142 13.66 -4.89 17.09
C ASP A 142 13.00 -6.06 17.85
N ASN A 143 13.78 -6.80 18.65
CA ASN A 143 13.28 -7.98 19.36
C ASN A 143 12.06 -7.70 20.25
N LYS A 144 11.98 -6.50 20.85
CA LYS A 144 10.88 -6.12 21.76
C LYS A 144 9.61 -5.87 20.96
N ALA A 145 9.70 -5.15 19.85
CA ALA A 145 8.60 -4.86 18.95
C ALA A 145 8.12 -6.13 18.23
N ALA A 146 9.05 -6.91 17.68
CA ALA A 146 8.76 -8.16 16.98
C ALA A 146 7.98 -9.16 17.87
N ALA A 147 8.36 -9.30 19.14
CA ALA A 147 7.75 -10.25 20.07
C ALA A 147 6.25 -9.99 20.34
N LYS A 148 5.77 -8.75 20.16
CA LYS A 148 4.39 -8.34 20.44
C LYS A 148 3.63 -7.80 19.23
N THR A 149 4.25 -7.82 18.05
CA THR A 149 3.61 -7.29 16.84
C THR A 149 3.06 -8.41 16.00
N SER A 150 1.74 -8.46 15.86
CA SER A 150 1.05 -9.26 14.85
C SER A 150 0.89 -8.48 13.55
N ILE A 151 0.87 -9.20 12.44
CA ILE A 151 0.69 -8.65 11.10
C ILE A 151 -0.50 -9.38 10.45
N LEU A 152 -1.50 -8.61 10.05
CA LEU A 152 -2.70 -9.06 9.37
C LEU A 152 -2.76 -8.41 7.98
N ILE A 153 -3.15 -9.17 6.95
CA ILE A 153 -3.53 -8.61 5.66
C ILE A 153 -5.04 -8.68 5.48
N VAL A 154 -5.61 -7.70 4.78
CA VAL A 154 -7.01 -7.75 4.31
C VAL A 154 -7.01 -7.94 2.80
N ASP A 155 -7.57 -9.07 2.36
CA ASP A 155 -7.83 -9.42 0.96
C ASP A 155 -9.16 -8.78 0.53
N TYR A 156 -9.15 -7.45 0.40
CA TYR A 156 -10.35 -6.72 -0.02
C TYR A 156 -10.65 -6.97 -1.50
N SER A 157 -11.91 -6.86 -1.85
CA SER A 157 -12.44 -7.07 -3.19
C SER A 157 -11.86 -6.10 -4.23
N LEU A 158 -11.64 -6.56 -5.47
CA LEU A 158 -10.98 -5.79 -6.52
C LEU A 158 -11.93 -5.33 -7.63
N THR A 159 -11.69 -4.15 -8.17
CA THR A 159 -12.51 -3.50 -9.20
C THR A 159 -12.55 -4.26 -10.53
N MET A 160 -11.61 -5.18 -10.78
CA MET A 160 -11.65 -6.10 -11.93
C MET A 160 -12.81 -7.12 -11.87
N PHE A 161 -13.46 -7.24 -10.71
CA PHE A 161 -14.69 -8.00 -10.49
C PHE A 161 -15.90 -7.09 -10.23
N ASP A 162 -15.83 -5.83 -10.69
CA ASP A 162 -16.87 -4.81 -10.52
C ASP A 162 -17.22 -4.54 -9.05
N LYS A 163 -16.23 -4.75 -8.17
CA LYS A 163 -16.29 -4.37 -6.76
C LYS A 163 -15.77 -2.95 -6.62
N GLU A 164 -16.69 -2.00 -6.70
CA GLU A 164 -16.44 -0.56 -6.67
C GLU A 164 -16.60 -0.03 -5.23
N TYR A 165 -16.22 1.23 -4.98
CA TYR A 165 -16.53 1.89 -3.70
C TYR A 165 -18.05 1.78 -3.41
N PRO A 166 -18.48 1.52 -2.15
CA PRO A 166 -17.69 1.44 -0.91
C PRO A 166 -17.28 0.02 -0.49
N THR A 167 -17.26 -0.97 -1.40
CA THR A 167 -17.02 -2.39 -1.06
C THR A 167 -15.79 -2.60 -0.18
N GLN A 168 -14.64 -2.08 -0.60
CA GLN A 168 -13.36 -2.27 0.08
C GLN A 168 -13.34 -1.62 1.45
N LEU A 169 -13.96 -0.44 1.58
CA LEU A 169 -14.06 0.26 2.86
C LEU A 169 -14.89 -0.57 3.86
N PHE A 170 -16.01 -1.14 3.41
CA PHE A 170 -16.86 -2.00 4.24
C PHE A 170 -16.12 -3.26 4.71
N GLU A 171 -15.39 -3.93 3.83
CA GLU A 171 -14.62 -5.15 4.15
C GLU A 171 -13.47 -4.86 5.14
N CYS A 172 -12.75 -3.76 4.94
CA CYS A 172 -11.68 -3.32 5.84
C CYS A 172 -12.23 -2.90 7.21
N LEU A 173 -13.35 -2.17 7.23
CA LEU A 173 -14.03 -1.77 8.46
C LEU A 173 -14.59 -2.99 9.23
N THR A 174 -15.09 -4.00 8.52
CA THR A 174 -15.52 -5.27 9.11
C THR A 174 -14.36 -6.00 9.78
N SER A 175 -13.20 -6.08 9.11
CA SER A 175 -11.99 -6.69 9.65
C SER A 175 -11.48 -5.96 10.89
N TYR A 176 -11.46 -4.62 10.84
CA TYR A 176 -11.10 -3.79 11.98
C TYR A 176 -12.03 -4.01 13.17
N LYS A 177 -13.35 -4.00 12.95
CA LYS A 177 -14.36 -4.30 13.98
C LYS A 177 -14.15 -5.68 14.60
N ASN A 178 -13.84 -6.69 13.79
CA ASN A 178 -13.62 -8.05 14.28
C ASN A 178 -12.36 -8.16 15.16
N LEU A 179 -11.28 -7.44 14.83
CA LEU A 179 -10.09 -7.33 15.68
C LEU A 179 -10.42 -6.68 17.04
N VAL A 180 -11.14 -5.55 17.02
CA VAL A 180 -11.56 -4.86 18.25
C VAL A 180 -12.43 -5.77 19.11
N LYS A 181 -13.43 -6.42 18.51
CA LYS A 181 -14.30 -7.39 19.20
C LYS A 181 -13.52 -8.59 19.75
N ALA A 182 -12.45 -9.01 19.07
CA ALA A 182 -11.58 -10.09 19.54
C ALA A 182 -10.70 -9.67 20.73
N GLY A 183 -10.62 -8.38 21.08
CA GLY A 183 -9.89 -7.85 22.23
C GLY A 183 -8.60 -7.10 21.89
N TYR A 184 -8.27 -6.92 20.61
CA TYR A 184 -7.09 -6.13 20.21
C TYR A 184 -7.38 -4.64 20.37
N LYS A 185 -6.45 -3.93 21.04
CA LYS A 185 -6.60 -2.49 21.34
C LYS A 185 -5.60 -1.61 20.58
N ASN A 186 -4.43 -2.15 20.26
CA ASN A 186 -3.35 -1.41 19.60
C ASN A 186 -3.29 -1.76 18.12
N ILE A 187 -4.08 -1.09 17.29
CA ILE A 187 -4.16 -1.39 15.85
C ILE A 187 -3.50 -0.28 15.04
N MET A 188 -2.50 -0.60 14.23
CA MET A 188 -1.83 0.32 13.29
C MET A 188 -2.26 -0.01 11.86
N LEU A 189 -2.47 1.00 11.03
CA LEU A 189 -2.81 0.81 9.61
C LEU A 189 -1.60 1.14 8.75
N LEU A 190 -1.13 0.17 7.99
CA LEU A 190 -0.04 0.28 7.03
C LEU A 190 -0.60 0.06 5.64
N GLY A 191 -0.22 0.88 4.67
CA GLY A 191 -0.55 0.59 3.29
C GLY A 191 0.35 1.30 2.30
N ASP A 192 0.45 0.74 1.09
CA ASP A 192 1.12 1.37 -0.05
C ASP A 192 0.09 1.86 -1.07
N SER A 193 0.29 3.06 -1.64
CA SER A 193 -0.52 3.55 -2.75
C SER A 193 -2.04 3.60 -2.44
N ALA A 194 -2.85 2.82 -3.16
CA ALA A 194 -4.28 2.65 -2.89
C ALA A 194 -4.55 2.02 -1.51
N GLY A 195 -3.63 1.21 -0.98
CA GLY A 195 -3.69 0.69 0.38
C GLY A 195 -3.51 1.78 1.42
N ALA A 196 -2.61 2.74 1.18
CA ALA A 196 -2.47 3.92 2.04
C ALA A 196 -3.72 4.83 1.97
N HIS A 197 -4.32 4.97 0.78
CA HIS A 197 -5.63 5.61 0.64
C HIS A 197 -6.71 4.87 1.46
N MET A 198 -6.69 3.53 1.48
CA MET A 198 -7.60 2.74 2.32
C MET A 198 -7.35 2.93 3.82
N SER A 199 -6.09 2.99 4.28
CA SER A 199 -5.74 3.33 5.67
C SER A 199 -6.37 4.67 6.08
N LEU A 200 -6.26 5.69 5.23
CA LEU A 200 -6.83 7.01 5.45
C LEU A 200 -8.37 6.96 5.45
N SER A 201 -8.99 6.31 4.47
CA SER A 201 -10.45 6.12 4.39
C SER A 201 -11.00 5.41 5.63
N LEU A 202 -10.34 4.36 6.11
CA LEU A 202 -10.77 3.61 7.29
C LEU A 202 -10.66 4.46 8.57
N ALA A 203 -9.53 5.14 8.78
CA ALA A 203 -9.35 6.02 9.94
C ALA A 203 -10.41 7.13 9.98
N ARG A 204 -10.69 7.72 8.80
CA ARG A 204 -11.72 8.74 8.63
C ARG A 204 -13.13 8.19 8.87
N ALA A 205 -13.45 7.01 8.35
CA ALA A 205 -14.73 6.35 8.59
C ALA A 205 -15.02 6.18 10.08
N ILE A 206 -14.00 5.80 10.86
CA ILE A 206 -14.11 5.66 12.32
C ILE A 206 -14.24 7.03 13.00
N ALA A 207 -13.56 8.07 12.50
CA ALA A 207 -13.57 9.41 13.09
C ALA A 207 -14.88 10.18 12.83
N TYR A 208 -15.56 9.84 11.73
CA TYR A 208 -16.80 10.47 11.26
C TYR A 208 -17.89 9.41 11.04
N PRO A 209 -18.39 8.76 12.13
CA PRO A 209 -19.26 7.60 12.05
C PRO A 209 -20.61 7.87 11.34
N GLU A 210 -21.17 9.07 11.50
CA GLU A 210 -22.42 9.43 10.82
C GLU A 210 -22.22 9.61 9.31
N GLU A 211 -21.06 10.11 8.89
CA GLU A 211 -20.76 10.28 7.46
C GLU A 211 -20.54 8.93 6.79
N VAL A 212 -19.77 8.02 7.38
CA VAL A 212 -19.63 6.67 6.79
C VAL A 212 -20.96 5.93 6.76
N LYS A 213 -21.83 6.13 7.76
CA LYS A 213 -23.19 5.56 7.73
C LYS A 213 -23.98 6.09 6.53
N GLN A 214 -23.94 7.39 6.26
CA GLN A 214 -24.56 7.98 5.07
C GLN A 214 -23.95 7.43 3.78
N GLN A 215 -22.63 7.23 3.73
CA GLN A 215 -21.96 6.64 2.56
C GLN A 215 -22.40 5.20 2.28
N LEU A 216 -22.73 4.41 3.31
CA LEU A 216 -23.15 3.02 3.15
C LEU A 216 -24.66 2.85 2.94
N GLU A 217 -25.47 3.80 3.37
CA GLU A 217 -26.95 3.76 3.30
C GLU A 217 -27.51 3.47 1.89
N PRO A 218 -26.96 4.03 0.79
CA PRO A 218 -27.42 3.70 -0.57
C PRO A 218 -27.19 2.24 -1.00
N TYR A 219 -26.46 1.44 -0.23
CA TYR A 219 -26.05 0.08 -0.58
C TYR A 219 -26.58 -0.93 0.45
N PRO A 220 -27.78 -1.51 0.24
CA PRO A 220 -28.41 -2.40 1.21
C PRO A 220 -27.57 -3.62 1.62
N GLN A 221 -26.64 -4.06 0.76
CA GLN A 221 -25.72 -5.16 1.04
C GLN A 221 -24.63 -4.81 2.07
N PHE A 222 -24.36 -3.53 2.32
CA PHE A 222 -23.32 -3.05 3.25
C PHE A 222 -23.92 -2.56 4.57
N LYS A 223 -24.85 -3.35 5.13
CA LYS A 223 -25.50 -3.04 6.39
C LYS A 223 -24.54 -3.24 7.56
N LEU A 224 -24.28 -2.17 8.29
CA LEU A 224 -23.52 -2.22 9.54
C LEU A 224 -24.34 -2.93 10.63
N ASP A 225 -23.80 -4.02 11.19
CA ASP A 225 -24.37 -4.75 12.34
C ASP A 225 -23.85 -4.23 13.69
N PHE A 226 -23.14 -3.09 13.69
CA PHE A 226 -22.50 -2.48 14.85
C PHE A 226 -22.47 -0.95 14.73
N SER A 227 -22.20 -0.26 15.84
CA SER A 227 -22.00 1.19 15.84
C SER A 227 -20.53 1.54 15.56
N VAL A 228 -20.24 2.23 14.46
CA VAL A 228 -18.88 2.67 14.14
C VAL A 228 -18.30 3.58 15.23
N SER A 229 -19.14 4.38 15.88
CA SER A 229 -18.74 5.24 17.01
C SER A 229 -18.22 4.47 18.24
N SER A 230 -18.41 3.15 18.30
CA SER A 230 -17.86 2.30 19.37
C SER A 230 -16.46 1.78 19.08
N LEU A 231 -15.95 1.96 17.85
CA LEU A 231 -14.61 1.53 17.48
C LEU A 231 -13.58 2.57 17.93
N PRO A 232 -12.46 2.16 18.56
CA PRO A 232 -11.35 3.06 18.82
C PRO A 232 -10.69 3.48 17.49
N GLN A 233 -10.14 4.69 17.45
CA GLN A 233 -9.27 5.12 16.34
C GLN A 233 -8.04 4.21 16.24
N PRO A 234 -7.48 4.03 15.02
CA PRO A 234 -6.21 3.33 14.88
C PRO A 234 -5.11 4.09 15.62
N LYS A 235 -4.23 3.34 16.29
CA LYS A 235 -3.10 3.84 17.05
C LYS A 235 -2.13 4.65 16.20
N ALA A 236 -1.92 4.22 14.95
CA ALA A 236 -1.01 4.89 14.02
C ALA A 236 -1.38 4.64 12.54
N LEU A 237 -0.93 5.54 11.67
CA LEU A 237 -1.00 5.43 10.21
C LEU A 237 0.41 5.42 9.61
N ILE A 238 0.70 4.44 8.76
CA ILE A 238 1.96 4.34 8.02
C ILE A 238 1.61 4.31 6.53
N LEU A 239 1.96 5.38 5.84
CA LEU A 239 1.49 5.68 4.48
C LEU A 239 2.68 5.67 3.51
N ASP A 240 2.82 4.60 2.73
CA ASP A 240 3.83 4.52 1.67
C ASP A 240 3.23 4.97 0.33
N ALA A 241 3.79 6.02 -0.25
CA ALA A 241 3.40 6.62 -1.52
C ALA A 241 1.87 6.80 -1.68
N PRO A 242 1.18 7.54 -0.78
CA PRO A 242 -0.27 7.49 -0.70
C PRO A 242 -0.99 8.06 -1.94
N TRP A 243 -1.94 7.31 -2.49
CA TRP A 243 -2.73 7.76 -3.64
C TRP A 243 -3.96 8.55 -3.20
N VAL A 244 -3.75 9.80 -2.82
CA VAL A 244 -4.76 10.65 -2.13
C VAL A 244 -5.82 11.29 -3.04
N GLN A 245 -5.72 11.14 -4.35
CA GLN A 245 -6.65 11.73 -5.33
C GLN A 245 -6.87 10.87 -6.58
N PRO A 246 -7.50 9.68 -6.45
CA PRO A 246 -7.60 8.68 -7.51
C PRO A 246 -8.20 9.15 -8.83
N CYS A 247 -9.15 10.08 -8.78
CA CYS A 247 -9.84 10.61 -9.96
C CYS A 247 -9.26 11.93 -10.48
N THR A 248 -8.03 12.28 -10.08
CA THR A 248 -7.38 13.52 -10.50
C THR A 248 -6.08 13.22 -11.25
N ARG A 249 -5.97 13.73 -12.48
CA ARG A 249 -4.74 13.56 -13.27
C ARG A 249 -3.56 14.28 -12.60
N PRO A 250 -2.39 13.63 -12.47
CA PRO A 250 -1.21 14.29 -11.95
C PRO A 250 -0.73 15.42 -12.90
N LYS A 251 -0.19 16.51 -12.33
CA LYS A 251 0.26 17.69 -13.09
C LYS A 251 1.60 17.43 -13.78
N ARG A 252 1.78 18.00 -14.98
CA ARG A 252 3.03 17.92 -15.77
C ARG A 252 3.50 19.33 -16.19
N PRO A 253 4.80 19.66 -16.04
CA PRO A 253 5.81 18.92 -15.28
C PRO A 253 5.46 18.87 -13.78
N THR A 254 6.14 18.01 -13.02
CA THR A 254 5.99 18.01 -11.55
C THR A 254 6.50 19.32 -10.96
N ARG A 255 6.00 19.71 -9.78
CA ARG A 255 6.40 20.93 -9.07
C ARG A 255 7.90 20.99 -8.80
N HIS A 256 8.53 19.82 -8.65
CA HIS A 256 9.96 19.68 -8.35
C HIS A 256 10.86 19.67 -9.59
N GLY A 257 10.29 19.66 -10.81
CA GLY A 257 11.09 19.61 -12.04
C GLY A 257 11.93 18.34 -12.20
N VAL A 258 11.56 17.26 -11.51
CA VAL A 258 12.29 15.98 -11.50
C VAL A 258 11.86 15.08 -12.66
N ASN A 259 12.79 14.24 -13.12
CA ASN A 259 12.49 13.23 -14.14
C ASN A 259 11.79 12.02 -13.52
N THR A 260 10.49 11.88 -13.77
CA THR A 260 9.65 10.76 -13.32
C THR A 260 9.62 9.56 -14.28
N LEU A 261 10.47 9.55 -15.31
CA LEU A 261 10.58 8.41 -16.24
C LEU A 261 10.94 7.12 -15.49
N GLY A 262 10.19 6.05 -15.75
CA GLY A 262 10.40 4.76 -15.11
C GLY A 262 9.64 4.57 -13.80
N ASP A 263 8.88 5.58 -13.34
CA ASP A 263 7.93 5.40 -12.24
C ASP A 263 6.81 4.40 -12.59
N LEU A 264 6.14 3.87 -11.58
CA LEU A 264 5.17 2.76 -11.70
C LEU A 264 3.72 3.21 -11.86
N VAL A 265 3.45 4.51 -11.81
CA VAL A 265 2.09 5.06 -11.87
C VAL A 265 1.80 5.68 -13.23
N SER A 266 0.59 5.42 -13.74
CA SER A 266 0.09 6.05 -14.96
C SER A 266 -0.33 7.50 -14.71
N TRP A 267 -0.50 8.26 -15.79
CA TRP A 267 -0.90 9.67 -15.71
C TRP A 267 -2.38 9.90 -16.04
N ASP A 268 -3.12 8.82 -16.14
CA ASP A 268 -4.56 8.79 -16.36
C ASP A 268 -5.31 8.64 -15.03
N THR A 269 -6.64 8.59 -15.11
CA THR A 269 -7.53 8.37 -13.96
C THR A 269 -8.18 7.00 -14.02
N THR A 270 -7.78 6.10 -14.92
CA THR A 270 -8.53 4.89 -15.26
C THR A 270 -8.80 4.02 -14.03
N LEU A 271 -7.78 3.82 -13.19
CA LEU A 271 -7.93 3.05 -11.95
C LEU A 271 -8.89 3.73 -10.95
N GLY A 272 -8.83 5.06 -10.85
CA GLY A 272 -9.71 5.83 -9.97
C GLY A 272 -11.14 5.83 -10.48
N ASP A 273 -11.32 5.88 -11.80
CA ASP A 273 -12.61 5.79 -12.46
C ASP A 273 -13.25 4.41 -12.25
N PHE A 274 -12.45 3.33 -12.27
CA PHE A 274 -12.93 1.98 -11.90
C PHE A 274 -13.30 1.87 -10.42
N TYR A 275 -12.55 2.52 -9.52
CA TYR A 275 -12.85 2.50 -8.10
C TYR A 275 -14.10 3.31 -7.76
N ALA A 276 -14.21 4.53 -8.30
CA ALA A 276 -15.38 5.38 -8.14
C ALA A 276 -16.62 4.77 -8.79
N GLY A 277 -16.45 4.04 -9.90
CA GLY A 277 -17.53 3.30 -10.51
C GLY A 277 -18.67 4.21 -10.98
N LYS A 278 -19.91 3.80 -10.70
CA LYS A 278 -21.12 4.60 -11.01
C LYS A 278 -21.51 5.62 -9.95
N ASN A 279 -20.71 5.77 -8.90
CA ASN A 279 -21.05 6.64 -7.78
C ASN A 279 -20.99 8.12 -8.17
N ASP A 280 -21.83 8.94 -7.52
CA ASP A 280 -21.68 10.39 -7.61
C ASP A 280 -20.38 10.81 -6.91
N ARG A 281 -19.41 11.29 -7.69
CA ARG A 281 -18.10 11.71 -7.19
C ARG A 281 -18.18 12.86 -6.19
N LYS A 282 -19.21 13.71 -6.25
CA LYS A 282 -19.41 14.75 -5.25
C LYS A 282 -19.84 14.15 -3.92
N PHE A 283 -20.72 13.16 -3.96
CA PHE A 283 -21.18 12.47 -2.77
C PHE A 283 -20.06 11.69 -2.08
N ILE A 284 -19.22 10.98 -2.83
CA ILE A 284 -18.13 10.16 -2.27
C ILE A 284 -16.80 10.92 -2.07
N ASN A 285 -16.76 12.22 -2.39
CA ASN A 285 -15.53 13.02 -2.49
C ASN A 285 -14.62 12.87 -1.26
N ASN A 286 -15.21 12.87 -0.07
CA ASN A 286 -14.47 12.85 1.19
C ASN A 286 -13.83 11.48 1.51
N PHE A 287 -14.16 10.44 0.74
CA PHE A 287 -13.55 9.10 0.77
C PHE A 287 -12.84 8.75 -0.55
N LEU A 288 -12.66 9.74 -1.43
CA LEU A 288 -12.07 9.56 -2.75
C LEU A 288 -10.93 10.56 -2.99
N THR A 289 -11.21 11.86 -2.97
CA THR A 289 -10.22 12.90 -3.31
C THR A 289 -9.91 13.72 -2.07
N PHE A 290 -8.95 13.26 -1.28
CA PHE A 290 -8.61 13.90 -0.01
C PHE A 290 -8.02 15.31 -0.18
N THR A 291 -7.43 15.62 -1.33
CA THR A 291 -6.95 16.97 -1.65
C THR A 291 -8.07 18.00 -1.84
N ASN A 292 -9.34 17.56 -1.95
CA ASN A 292 -10.52 18.43 -1.96
C ASN A 292 -11.11 18.68 -0.56
N THR A 293 -10.45 18.21 0.50
CA THR A 293 -10.93 18.33 1.88
C THR A 293 -10.12 19.36 2.67
N THR A 294 -10.60 19.68 3.87
CA THR A 294 -9.98 20.60 4.83
C THR A 294 -9.62 19.85 6.11
N TRP A 295 -8.60 20.31 6.82
CA TRP A 295 -8.25 19.71 8.11
C TRP A 295 -9.40 19.88 9.11
N GLU A 296 -9.94 21.08 9.22
CA GLU A 296 -10.95 21.49 10.21
C GLU A 296 -12.19 20.59 10.16
N ASP A 297 -12.72 20.37 8.96
CA ASP A 297 -13.98 19.63 8.81
C ASP A 297 -13.77 18.13 8.65
N HIS A 298 -12.63 17.69 8.08
CA HIS A 298 -12.49 16.31 7.58
C HIS A 298 -11.39 15.48 8.26
N TRP A 299 -10.43 16.10 8.97
CA TRP A 299 -9.28 15.39 9.56
C TRP A 299 -9.00 15.72 11.03
N ALA A 300 -9.59 16.78 11.59
CA ALA A 300 -9.38 17.19 12.98
C ALA A 300 -9.79 16.13 14.02
N LYS A 301 -10.63 15.14 13.64
CA LYS A 301 -11.03 14.02 14.49
C LYS A 301 -10.25 12.73 14.26
N VAL A 302 -9.36 12.69 13.26
CA VAL A 302 -8.52 11.52 12.99
C VAL A 302 -7.34 11.55 13.96
N GLU A 303 -7.48 10.87 15.10
CA GLU A 303 -6.51 10.89 16.20
C GLU A 303 -5.04 10.68 15.77
N PRO A 304 -4.67 9.64 14.97
CA PRO A 304 -3.27 9.40 14.62
C PRO A 304 -2.63 10.53 13.79
N ILE A 305 -3.42 11.32 13.06
CA ILE A 305 -2.93 12.51 12.33
C ILE A 305 -2.62 13.63 13.32
N ASN A 306 -3.46 13.81 14.33
CA ASN A 306 -3.38 14.96 15.22
C ASN A 306 -2.43 14.76 16.40
N ASN A 307 -2.17 13.51 16.81
CA ASN A 307 -1.30 13.15 17.93
C ASN A 307 0.14 12.77 17.51
N GLY A 308 0.51 12.88 16.24
CA GLY A 308 1.85 12.58 15.75
C GLY A 308 2.15 11.09 15.52
N ASN A 309 1.12 10.24 15.48
CA ASN A 309 1.28 8.83 15.11
C ASN A 309 0.96 8.59 13.63
N THR A 310 1.46 9.47 12.76
CA THR A 310 1.36 9.29 11.31
C THR A 310 2.72 9.49 10.65
N MET A 311 3.07 8.57 9.76
CA MET A 311 4.21 8.69 8.86
C MET A 311 3.75 8.64 7.42
N MET A 312 4.40 9.44 6.57
CA MET A 312 4.30 9.38 5.11
C MET A 312 5.68 9.20 4.49
N ILE A 313 5.81 8.23 3.59
CA ILE A 313 6.99 8.00 2.77
C ILE A 313 6.62 8.25 1.31
N VAL A 314 7.46 8.98 0.58
CA VAL A 314 7.35 9.16 -0.87
C VAL A 314 8.72 9.02 -1.51
N GLY A 315 8.77 8.63 -2.77
CA GLY A 315 9.94 8.69 -3.63
C GLY A 315 10.13 10.08 -4.24
N GLU A 316 11.37 10.53 -4.32
CA GLU A 316 11.71 11.83 -4.89
C GLU A 316 11.18 12.02 -6.32
N ARG A 317 11.16 10.94 -7.11
CA ARG A 317 10.83 10.90 -8.54
C ARG A 317 9.43 10.33 -8.83
N GLU A 318 8.57 10.28 -7.83
CA GLU A 318 7.19 9.82 -7.99
C GLU A 318 6.32 10.79 -8.79
N VAL A 319 5.43 10.23 -9.60
CA VAL A 319 4.35 10.94 -10.28
C VAL A 319 3.33 11.51 -9.29
N LEU A 320 3.08 10.82 -8.18
CA LEU A 320 2.08 11.18 -7.16
C LEU A 320 2.62 12.00 -5.99
N ARG A 321 3.92 12.35 -6.01
CA ARG A 321 4.56 13.12 -4.93
C ARG A 321 3.86 14.44 -4.65
N ASP A 322 3.60 15.24 -5.69
CA ASP A 322 3.01 16.58 -5.53
C ASP A 322 1.66 16.51 -4.79
N SER A 323 0.83 15.51 -5.10
CA SER A 323 -0.46 15.34 -4.43
C SER A 323 -0.33 14.84 -3.00
N SER A 324 0.66 13.97 -2.75
CA SER A 324 0.97 13.49 -1.41
C SER A 324 1.44 14.65 -0.52
N GLU A 325 2.26 15.55 -1.07
CA GLU A 325 2.68 16.78 -0.41
C GLU A 325 1.51 17.74 -0.19
N ASP A 326 0.61 17.91 -1.16
CA ASP A 326 -0.57 18.77 -1.01
C ASP A 326 -1.49 18.26 0.12
N PHE A 327 -1.71 16.94 0.19
CA PHE A 327 -2.43 16.32 1.30
C PHE A 327 -1.67 16.47 2.62
N TYR A 328 -0.38 16.14 2.67
CA TYR A 328 0.47 16.29 3.86
C TYR A 328 0.40 17.71 4.43
N ASN A 329 0.59 18.73 3.59
CA ASN A 329 0.54 20.13 4.01
C ASN A 329 -0.85 20.53 4.52
N MET A 330 -1.91 19.96 3.95
CA MET A 330 -3.29 20.20 4.39
C MET A 330 -3.56 19.58 5.76
N VAL A 331 -3.16 18.33 6.01
CA VAL A 331 -3.46 17.62 7.27
C VAL A 331 -2.45 17.86 8.39
N ASN A 332 -1.20 18.24 8.09
CA ASN A 332 -0.14 18.41 9.09
C ASN A 332 -0.22 19.76 9.83
N LYS A 333 -1.42 20.19 10.25
CA LYS A 333 -1.63 21.47 10.95
C LYS A 333 -0.83 21.58 12.24
N ASN A 334 -0.64 20.46 12.94
CA ASN A 334 0.10 20.42 14.21
C ASN A 334 1.62 20.23 14.03
N GLY A 335 2.11 20.01 12.81
CA GLY A 335 3.54 19.81 12.54
C GLY A 335 4.11 18.47 13.04
N ASN A 336 3.27 17.48 13.33
CA ASN A 336 3.66 16.23 13.99
C ASN A 336 3.66 15.00 13.08
N ILE A 337 3.37 15.16 11.78
CA ILE A 337 3.43 14.04 10.82
C ILE A 337 4.87 13.88 10.31
N GLU A 338 5.42 12.68 10.47
CA GLU A 338 6.73 12.29 9.94
C GLU A 338 6.65 12.19 8.41
N TYR A 339 7.54 12.89 7.69
CA TYR A 339 7.55 12.92 6.23
C TYR A 339 8.93 12.55 5.70
N HIS A 340 8.99 11.52 4.86
CA HIS A 340 10.23 10.97 4.34
C HIS A 340 10.22 10.98 2.81
N THR A 341 11.24 11.57 2.21
CA THR A 341 11.45 11.53 0.75
C THR A 341 12.65 10.65 0.43
N GLU A 342 12.42 9.47 -0.15
CA GLU A 342 13.48 8.56 -0.60
C GLU A 342 14.24 9.20 -1.78
N PRO A 343 15.55 9.48 -1.65
CA PRO A 343 16.35 10.05 -2.74
C PRO A 343 16.38 9.12 -3.96
N GLY A 344 16.02 9.66 -5.12
CA GLY A 344 15.84 8.92 -6.36
C GLY A 344 14.74 7.85 -6.34
N GLY A 345 13.96 7.77 -5.26
CA GLY A 345 12.87 6.82 -5.08
C GLY A 345 11.76 6.99 -6.11
N ILE A 346 11.08 5.89 -6.39
CA ILE A 346 9.89 5.81 -7.24
C ILE A 346 8.72 5.30 -6.41
N HIS A 347 7.55 5.18 -7.02
CA HIS A 347 6.29 4.91 -6.33
C HIS A 347 6.34 3.62 -5.52
N ALA A 348 6.08 3.74 -4.22
CA ALA A 348 6.09 2.66 -3.24
C ALA A 348 7.40 1.84 -3.28
N GLY A 349 8.53 2.53 -3.23
CA GLY A 349 9.88 1.96 -3.34
C GLY A 349 10.17 0.83 -2.35
N VAL A 350 9.67 0.92 -1.11
CA VAL A 350 9.85 -0.15 -0.12
C VAL A 350 9.24 -1.47 -0.57
N VAL A 351 8.08 -1.39 -1.22
CA VAL A 351 7.31 -2.53 -1.71
C VAL A 351 7.87 -3.03 -3.04
N TYR A 352 8.06 -2.18 -4.04
CA TYR A 352 8.38 -2.63 -5.40
C TYR A 352 9.87 -2.71 -5.70
N VAL A 353 10.73 -2.12 -4.85
CA VAL A 353 12.17 -2.05 -5.08
C VAL A 353 12.96 -2.73 -3.96
N GLU A 354 12.79 -2.28 -2.72
CA GLU A 354 13.59 -2.79 -1.59
C GLU A 354 13.27 -4.25 -1.27
N SER A 355 11.98 -4.63 -1.31
CA SER A 355 11.53 -5.99 -1.00
C SER A 355 12.18 -7.04 -1.91
N LEU A 356 12.51 -6.69 -3.15
CA LEU A 356 13.10 -7.61 -4.14
C LEU A 356 14.44 -8.20 -3.67
N ASP A 357 15.17 -7.51 -2.78
CA ASP A 357 16.40 -8.03 -2.20
C ASP A 357 16.18 -9.23 -1.29
N TYR A 358 14.96 -9.42 -0.79
CA TYR A 358 14.58 -10.47 0.14
C TYR A 358 13.77 -11.62 -0.49
N SER A 359 13.42 -11.51 -1.78
CA SER A 359 12.65 -12.53 -2.51
C SER A 359 13.40 -13.85 -2.69
N SER A 360 14.73 -13.79 -2.82
CA SER A 360 15.56 -15.00 -2.99
C SER A 360 15.83 -15.71 -1.67
N LYS A 361 16.20 -17.01 -1.70
CA LYS A 361 16.62 -17.74 -0.49
C LYS A 361 17.77 -17.07 0.26
N LYS A 362 18.73 -16.47 -0.47
CA LYS A 362 19.85 -15.72 0.13
C LYS A 362 19.36 -14.43 0.77
N GLY A 363 18.46 -13.71 0.09
CA GLY A 363 17.79 -12.52 0.58
C GLY A 363 17.00 -12.79 1.87
N ALA A 364 16.12 -13.79 1.85
CA ALA A 364 15.35 -14.19 3.02
C ALA A 364 16.24 -14.51 4.23
N LYS A 365 17.37 -15.22 4.04
CA LYS A 365 18.34 -15.47 5.12
C LYS A 365 18.94 -14.18 5.70
N ARG A 366 19.18 -13.17 4.87
CA ARG A 366 19.67 -11.86 5.31
C ARG A 366 18.61 -11.14 6.16
N ALA A 367 17.37 -11.08 5.66
CA ALA A 367 16.25 -10.49 6.41
C ALA A 367 16.05 -11.17 7.78
N ILE A 368 16.03 -12.50 7.83
CA ILE A 368 15.92 -13.28 9.09
C ILE A 368 17.06 -12.95 10.06
N ALA A 369 18.25 -12.64 9.55
CA ALA A 369 19.39 -12.22 10.35
C ALA A 369 19.36 -10.73 10.74
N GLY A 370 18.27 -10.01 10.45
CA GLY A 370 18.12 -8.58 10.72
C GLY A 370 18.94 -7.67 9.80
N ASP A 371 19.41 -8.17 8.65
CA ASP A 371 20.19 -7.37 7.70
C ASP A 371 19.29 -6.54 6.77
N PHE A 372 18.93 -5.35 7.25
CA PHE A 372 18.26 -4.29 6.50
C PHE A 372 19.17 -3.08 6.25
N LYS A 373 20.49 -3.30 6.20
CA LYS A 373 21.47 -2.23 5.96
C LYS A 373 21.18 -1.55 4.63
N ASN A 374 21.23 -0.22 4.64
CA ASN A 374 21.01 0.65 3.48
C ASN A 374 19.59 0.63 2.90
N LYS A 375 18.60 0.05 3.60
CA LYS A 375 17.19 0.19 3.23
C LYS A 375 16.64 1.50 3.76
N TYR A 376 15.92 2.25 2.92
CA TYR A 376 15.32 3.51 3.31
C TYR A 376 13.96 3.25 3.95
N GLY A 377 13.04 2.65 3.18
CA GLY A 377 11.66 2.41 3.60
C GLY A 377 11.54 1.40 4.73
N PHE A 378 12.22 0.24 4.65
CA PHE A 378 12.17 -0.74 5.74
C PHE A 378 12.63 -0.16 7.07
N ASN A 379 13.72 0.61 7.08
CA ASN A 379 14.27 1.18 8.31
C ASN A 379 13.37 2.30 8.86
N ALA A 380 12.79 3.14 8.01
CA ALA A 380 11.83 4.17 8.45
C ALA A 380 10.59 3.52 9.10
N ILE A 381 9.96 2.56 8.42
CA ILE A 381 8.75 1.88 8.92
C ILE A 381 9.06 1.10 10.20
N ALA A 382 10.17 0.34 10.24
CA ALA A 382 10.53 -0.43 11.42
C ALA A 382 10.84 0.47 12.62
N HIS A 383 11.57 1.57 12.41
CA HIS A 383 11.84 2.54 13.47
C HIS A 383 10.54 3.11 14.07
N PHE A 384 9.61 3.55 13.22
CA PHE A 384 8.32 4.08 13.64
C PHE A 384 7.48 3.09 14.46
N ILE A 385 7.46 1.82 14.02
CA ILE A 385 6.78 0.75 14.75
C ILE A 385 7.49 0.47 16.08
N ASN A 386 8.83 0.43 16.11
CA ASN A 386 9.61 0.15 17.32
C ASN A 386 9.37 1.21 18.41
N GLU A 387 9.33 2.50 18.05
CA GLU A 387 9.08 3.59 19.00
C GLU A 387 7.68 3.58 19.60
N ARG A 388 6.72 3.00 18.87
CA ARG A 388 5.31 2.90 19.28
C ARG A 388 4.94 1.51 19.76
N SER A 389 5.90 0.60 19.84
CA SER A 389 5.66 -0.79 20.20
C SER A 389 5.49 -0.97 21.68
#